data_AF-A0A349LI50-F1
#
_entry.id   AF-A0A349LI50-F1
#
_cell.length_a   1.000
_cell.length_b   1.000
_cell.length_c   1.000
_cell.angle_alpha   90.00
_cell.angle_beta   90.00
_cell.angle_gamma   90.00
#
_symmetry.space_group_name_H-M   'P 1'
#
loop_
_entity.id
_entity.type
_entity.pdbx_description
1 polymer ?
#
loop_
_entity_poly.entity_id
_entity_poly.type
_entity_poly.pdbx_seq_one_letter_code
_entity_poly.pdbx_strand_id
1 'polypeptide(L)'
;MTTRQYFGSFQVKPVAGVGLWLAAAPLGPHQEGTGMALVLRAPIGLDWSLANSHATGLILNLNRGLWLKRSNPRDNLPMNGRLVPLPELYYRFSR
;
A
#
# COMPACT_ATOMS: atom_id res chain seq x y z
N MET A 1 -8.94 2.44 1.73
CA MET A 1 -8.60 3.83 1.35
C MET A 1 -7.33 4.24 2.08
N THR A 2 -6.43 5.02 1.45
CA THR A 2 -5.17 5.48 2.07
C THR A 2 -5.16 6.99 2.14
N THR A 3 -4.94 7.54 3.33
CA THR A 3 -4.76 8.97 3.54
C THR A 3 -3.27 9.27 3.61
N ARG A 4 -2.81 10.28 2.86
CA ARG A 4 -1.43 10.76 2.86
C ARG A 4 -1.41 12.23 3.28
N GLN A 5 -0.47 12.57 4.15
CA GLN A 5 -0.20 13.92 4.59
C GLN A 5 1.21 14.31 4.12
N TYR A 6 1.28 15.48 3.49
CA TYR A 6 2.53 16.09 3.05
C TYR A 6 2.93 17.16 4.06
N PHE A 7 4.20 17.19 4.43
CA PHE A 7 4.72 18.10 5.44
C PHE A 7 5.56 19.19 4.78
N GLY A 8 5.27 20.45 5.11
CA GLY A 8 6.03 21.61 4.65
C GLY A 8 5.70 22.09 3.23
N SER A 9 6.33 23.22 2.86
CA SER A 9 6.15 23.93 1.59
C SER A 9 7.39 23.91 0.70
N PHE A 10 8.37 23.04 0.99
CA PHE A 10 9.63 22.96 0.27
C PHE A 10 9.49 22.23 -1.09
N GLN A 11 10.53 22.32 -1.93
CA GLN A 11 10.65 21.49 -3.15
C GLN A 11 10.65 19.99 -2.82
N VAL A 12 11.14 19.61 -1.64
CA VAL A 12 11.10 18.25 -1.11
C VAL A 12 10.06 18.20 0.01
N LYS A 13 8.97 17.47 -0.20
CA LYS A 13 7.89 17.31 0.77
C LYS A 13 7.94 15.89 1.35
N PRO A 14 8.30 15.73 2.63
CA PRO A 14 8.06 14.48 3.31
C PRO A 14 6.59 14.11 3.25
N VAL A 15 6.31 12.85 2.94
CA VAL A 15 4.97 12.30 2.93
C VAL A 15 4.91 11.15 3.92
N ALA A 16 3.90 11.16 4.77
CA ALA A 16 3.54 10.01 5.59
C ALA A 16 2.04 9.78 5.49
N GLY A 17 1.61 8.55 5.68
CA GLY A 17 0.20 8.23 5.61
C GLY A 17 -0.13 6.92 6.27
N VAL A 18 -1.43 6.64 6.30
CA VAL A 18 -1.98 5.40 6.81
C VAL A 18 -3.23 5.06 6.01
N GLY A 19 -3.44 3.77 5.79
CA GLY A 19 -4.57 3.27 5.04
C GLY A 19 -4.90 1.84 5.42
N LEU A 20 -6.17 1.50 5.24
CA LEU A 20 -6.68 0.16 5.41
C LEU A 20 -7.19 -0.36 4.06
N TRP A 21 -6.75 -1.56 3.69
CA TRP A 21 -7.07 -2.21 2.43
C TRP A 21 -7.73 -3.56 2.69
N LEU A 22 -8.85 -3.80 2.03
CA LEU A 22 -9.48 -5.11 1.98
C LEU A 22 -9.22 -5.69 0.58
N ALA A 23 -8.42 -6.74 0.51
CA ALA A 23 -8.15 -7.47 -0.73
C ALA A 23 -9.02 -8.73 -0.76
N ALA A 24 -9.76 -8.93 -1.85
CA ALA A 24 -10.49 -10.16 -2.11
C ALA A 24 -9.77 -10.93 -3.22
N ALA A 25 -9.48 -12.20 -2.97
CA ALA A 25 -8.90 -13.12 -3.93
C ALA A 25 -9.94 -14.23 -4.19
N PRO A 26 -10.73 -14.13 -5.26
CA PRO A 26 -11.58 -15.24 -5.67
C PRO A 26 -10.69 -16.41 -6.09
N LEU A 27 -10.99 -17.62 -5.60
CA LEU A 27 -10.49 -18.82 -6.27
C LEU A 27 -11.19 -18.89 -7.65
N GLY A 28 -10.48 -19.37 -8.68
CA GLY A 28 -10.95 -19.32 -10.07
C GLY A 28 -12.32 -19.96 -10.32
N PRO A 29 -12.84 -19.93 -11.57
CA PRO A 29 -14.25 -20.22 -11.90
C PRO A 29 -14.82 -21.59 -11.50
N HIS A 30 -14.00 -22.52 -11.02
CA HIS A 30 -14.40 -23.87 -10.59
C HIS A 30 -14.13 -24.17 -9.11
N GLN A 31 -13.79 -23.18 -8.29
CA GLN A 31 -13.54 -23.38 -6.87
C GLN A 31 -14.41 -22.47 -6.00
N GLU A 32 -15.16 -23.08 -5.08
CA GLU A 32 -15.94 -22.34 -4.08
C GLU A 32 -15.01 -21.82 -2.98
N GLY A 33 -14.86 -20.50 -2.90
CA GLY A 33 -14.16 -19.84 -1.79
C GLY A 33 -13.54 -18.50 -2.19
N THR A 34 -13.92 -17.44 -1.48
CA THR A 34 -13.30 -16.12 -1.60
C THR A 34 -12.35 -15.89 -0.43
N GLY A 35 -11.06 -15.81 -0.72
CA GLY A 35 -10.07 -15.37 0.25
C GLY A 35 -10.21 -13.86 0.46
N MET A 36 -10.12 -13.41 1.70
CA MET A 36 -10.15 -11.99 2.04
C MET A 36 -8.98 -11.65 2.96
N ALA A 37 -8.29 -10.54 2.71
CA ALA A 37 -7.21 -10.06 3.55
C ALA A 37 -7.44 -8.59 3.92
N LEU A 38 -7.31 -8.29 5.21
CA LEU A 38 -7.26 -6.92 5.73
C LEU A 38 -5.80 -6.53 5.94
N VAL A 39 -5.36 -5.46 5.28
CA VAL A 39 -3.98 -5.01 5.27
C VAL A 39 -3.92 -3.56 5.75
N LEU A 40 -3.10 -3.32 6.78
CA LEU A 40 -2.68 -1.98 7.18
C LEU A 40 -1.52 -1.56 6.27
N ARG A 41 -1.63 -0.37 5.68
CA ARG A 41 -0.60 0.23 4.83
C ARG A 41 -0.19 1.58 5.40
N ALA A 42 1.10 1.75 5.68
CA ALA A 42 1.68 3.00 6.13
C ALA A 42 2.73 3.48 5.10
N PRO A 43 2.34 4.31 4.12
CA PRO A 43 3.31 4.93 3.22
C PRO A 43 4.15 5.98 3.96
N ILE A 44 5.46 5.94 3.77
CA ILE A 44 6.40 6.98 4.21
C ILE A 44 7.34 7.29 3.05
N GLY A 45 7.69 8.55 2.81
CA GLY A 45 8.51 8.89 1.66
C GLY A 45 8.77 10.37 1.47
N LEU A 46 9.23 10.70 0.26
CA LEU A 46 9.53 12.05 -0.19
C LEU A 46 8.85 12.28 -1.54
N ASP A 47 8.22 13.44 -1.71
CA ASP A 47 7.74 13.96 -2.98
C ASP A 47 8.58 15.18 -3.35
N TRP A 48 9.18 15.17 -4.53
CA TRP A 48 10.02 16.22 -5.09
C TRP A 48 9.29 16.94 -6.21
N SER A 49 8.99 18.21 -5.99
CA SER A 49 8.48 19.13 -7.01
C SER A 49 9.67 19.72 -7.77
N LEU A 50 9.84 19.31 -9.02
CA LEU A 50 10.85 19.85 -9.94
C LEU A 50 10.30 21.10 -10.67
N ALA A 51 11.19 21.84 -11.33
CA ALA A 51 10.80 22.95 -12.20
C ALA A 51 9.98 22.45 -13.41
N ASN A 52 9.21 23.35 -14.05
CA ASN A 52 8.42 23.07 -15.26
C ASN A 52 7.32 22.01 -15.10
N SER A 53 6.62 21.99 -13.96
CA SER A 53 5.49 21.09 -13.70
C SER A 53 5.84 19.59 -13.67
N HIS A 54 7.11 19.28 -13.41
CA HIS A 54 7.58 17.93 -13.16
C HIS A 54 7.58 17.64 -11.67
N ALA A 55 7.26 16.41 -11.29
CA ALA A 55 7.38 15.93 -9.93
C ALA A 55 7.85 14.47 -9.93
N THR A 56 8.67 14.09 -8.97
CA THR A 56 9.07 12.70 -8.73
C THR A 56 8.87 12.37 -7.26
N GLY A 57 8.53 11.13 -6.93
CA GLY A 57 8.38 10.75 -5.54
C GLY A 57 8.91 9.35 -5.29
N LEU A 58 9.52 9.20 -4.12
CA LEU A 58 9.99 7.94 -3.58
C LEU A 58 9.18 7.64 -2.32
N ILE A 59 8.35 6.60 -2.37
CA ILE A 59 7.51 6.18 -1.26
C ILE A 59 7.85 4.74 -0.89
N LEU A 60 8.08 4.50 0.39
CA LEU A 60 8.15 3.18 0.99
C LEU A 60 6.81 2.85 1.64
N ASN A 61 6.08 1.89 1.08
CA ASN A 61 4.83 1.43 1.64
C ASN A 61 5.08 0.28 2.62
N LEU A 62 4.88 0.52 3.91
CA LEU A 62 4.95 -0.52 4.92
C LEU A 62 3.59 -1.21 5.02
N ASN A 63 3.51 -2.49 4.66
CA ASN A 63 2.27 -3.26 4.68
C ASN A 63 2.30 -4.30 5.80
N ARG A 64 1.22 -4.44 6.55
CA ARG A 64 1.06 -5.46 7.58
C ARG A 64 -0.31 -6.11 7.47
N GLY A 65 -0.34 -7.44 7.36
CA GLY A 65 -1.58 -8.20 7.46
C GLY A 65 -2.17 -8.07 8.87
N LEU A 66 -3.43 -7.68 8.96
CA LEU A 66 -4.19 -7.60 10.22
C LEU A 66 -5.16 -8.77 10.38
N TRP A 67 -5.75 -9.21 9.28
CA TRP A 67 -6.71 -10.30 9.27
C TRP A 67 -6.73 -11.00 7.91
N LEU A 68 -7.03 -12.30 7.93
CA LEU A 68 -7.08 -13.13 6.73
C LEU A 68 -8.21 -14.15 6.89
N LYS A 69 -9.21 -14.09 6.00
CA LYS A 69 -10.12 -15.21 5.73
C LYS A 69 -9.55 -16.01 4.58
N ARG A 70 -9.25 -17.26 4.86
CA ARG A 70 -8.69 -18.17 3.85
C ARG A 70 -9.79 -18.73 2.98
N SER A 71 -9.45 -18.95 1.72
CA SER A 71 -10.35 -19.57 0.77
C SER A 71 -10.41 -21.09 0.97
N ASN A 72 -9.31 -21.72 1.39
CA ASN A 72 -9.28 -23.12 1.82
C ASN A 72 -9.48 -23.22 3.35
N PRO A 73 -10.59 -23.80 3.85
CA PRO A 73 -10.85 -23.93 5.28
C PRO A 73 -9.93 -24.94 6.00
N ARG A 74 -9.19 -25.78 5.26
CA ARG A 74 -8.21 -26.71 5.84
C ARG A 74 -6.82 -26.10 6.02
N ASP A 75 -6.58 -24.91 5.46
CA ASP A 75 -5.30 -24.23 5.59
C ASP A 75 -5.23 -23.49 6.94
N ASN A 76 -4.51 -24.06 7.89
CA ASN A 76 -4.37 -23.56 9.27
C ASN A 76 -2.99 -22.95 9.58
N LEU A 77 -2.17 -22.64 8.57
CA LEU A 77 -0.91 -21.92 8.77
C LEU A 77 -1.14 -20.60 9.54
N PRO A 78 -0.22 -20.19 10.43
CA PRO A 78 -0.33 -18.90 11.10
C PRO A 78 -0.24 -17.74 10.09
N MET A 79 -0.93 -16.63 10.37
CA MET A 79 -0.82 -15.42 9.55
C MET A 79 0.57 -14.79 9.76
N ASN A 80 1.26 -14.46 8.68
CA ASN A 80 2.53 -13.78 8.75
C ASN A 80 2.32 -12.31 9.18
N GLY A 81 2.72 -11.98 10.40
CA GLY A 81 2.61 -10.63 10.97
C GLY A 81 3.75 -9.68 10.55
N ARG A 82 4.65 -10.11 9.68
CA ARG A 82 5.81 -9.32 9.24
C ARG A 82 5.38 -8.08 8.46
N LEU A 83 6.09 -6.97 8.70
CA LEU A 83 6.00 -5.77 7.88
C LEU A 83 6.66 -6.04 6.52
N VAL A 84 5.89 -5.89 5.44
CA VAL A 84 6.35 -6.02 4.06
C VAL A 84 6.59 -4.62 3.49
N PRO A 85 7.85 -4.19 3.37
CA PRO A 85 8.20 -2.94 2.71
C PRO A 85 8.03 -3.09 1.19
N LEU A 86 7.24 -2.21 0.58
CA LEU A 86 7.07 -2.12 -0.87
C LEU A 86 7.54 -0.74 -1.35
N PRO A 87 8.70 -0.64 -2.00
CA PRO A 87 9.15 0.60 -2.60
C PRO A 87 8.27 0.98 -3.80
N GLU A 88 8.00 2.26 -3.94
CA GLU A 88 7.21 2.87 -4.99
C GLU A 88 7.98 4.11 -5.47
N LEU A 89 8.39 4.09 -6.73
CA LEU A 89 8.96 5.25 -7.41
C LEU A 89 7.94 5.72 -8.44
N TYR A 90 7.64 7.01 -8.46
CA TYR A 90 6.82 7.58 -9.50
C TYR A 90 7.40 8.86 -10.05
N TYR A 91 6.94 9.17 -11.25
CA TYR A 91 7.18 10.42 -11.94
C TYR A 91 5.86 10.95 -12.47
N ARG A 92 5.62 12.23 -12.26
CA ARG A 92 4.42 12.94 -12.69
C ARG A 92 4.85 14.17 -13.48
N PHE A 93 4.17 14.39 -14.59
CA PHE A 93 4.27 15.61 -15.38
C PHE A 93 2.87 16.17 -15.55
N SER A 94 2.67 17.44 -15.21
CA SER A 94 1.43 18.17 -15.42
C SER A 94 1.63 19.19 -16.54
N ARG A 95 0.89 19.06 -17.63
CA ARG A 95 0.95 19.99 -18.77
C ARG A 95 0.07 21.20 -18.55
#